data_AF-F1TFX0-F1
#
_entry.id   AF-F1TFX0-F1
#
_cell.length_a   1.000
_cell.length_b   1.000
_cell.length_c   1.000
_cell.angle_alpha   90.00
_cell.angle_beta   90.00
_cell.angle_gamma   90.00
#
_symmetry.space_group_name_H-M   'P 1'
#
loop_
_entity.id
_entity.type
_entity.pdbx_description
1 polymer ?
#
loop_
_entity_poly.entity_id
_entity_poly.type
_entity_poly.pdbx_seq_one_letter_code
_entity_poly.pdbx_strand_id
1 'polypeptide(L)'
;MFKLSYSMNGLTNLDFYRAALEAEKAGFDGVELSFQYKQFDPFSLSEDELMKIRDFFKGSRIKPICISTATTFFLSDIPHEPSIISLSHEKRQQRIDLIKKGISMAKTIGIPIVSFQSGYLRQEHVDNPSIDPRKLLIDGIKSCLENIGDVTLVIEPEPGMYIETIDDAISLIKEVNSPNFSLHLDICHTFCTEDNYVNAISKAIPHVSYMHLADIKEGYNLKLQSLSEKQRLSVKLNLERYGYLLHVEDKNCFYFIDSEHCIYFYQNDLKSVEKAEAVSFVSPYHSRVDFVKIDDIAIQSEKSIELEIKAYLGSVGGIGFDIIQKANPILKYLRSKHDECCNPIIQQPVCNTVNGKVHYHEFPGMGEIDFHAVLKALKDNGYNGYVTVELYNHSDVWEKVLPESRKYLMACMNAENEAKTSKEETYGWISEGLGEVNHRLVKAPYIRLSQYTKGNKGDIVFFYDLRFTQPNKVYMETRVLHSLEHLLLAGFRKYLDGFISVSPMGCQTGFYLITLNSSNVQHITSTFERVLREILMMDEVPYNTDKECGQASHHDLKGAKILVQKILEQKTSWLKIFEN
;
A
#
# COMPACT_ATOMS: atom_id res chain seq x y z
N MET A 1 18.75 12.01 -14.37
CA MET A 1 17.43 12.12 -13.72
C MET A 1 16.49 11.24 -14.51
N PHE A 2 15.75 10.36 -13.85
CA PHE A 2 14.70 9.56 -14.51
C PHE A 2 13.59 10.48 -15.05
N LYS A 3 12.79 9.94 -15.95
CA LYS A 3 11.68 10.64 -16.63
C LYS A 3 10.33 10.18 -16.10
N LEU A 4 9.30 10.97 -16.33
CA LEU A 4 7.93 10.60 -15.96
C LEU A 4 7.15 10.12 -17.18
N SER A 5 6.40 9.05 -17.00
CA SER A 5 5.47 8.52 -17.99
C SER A 5 4.08 8.30 -17.38
N TYR A 6 3.08 8.07 -18.23
CA TYR A 6 1.72 7.78 -17.80
C TYR A 6 1.21 6.51 -18.49
N SER A 7 0.52 5.64 -17.75
CA SER A 7 -0.10 4.46 -18.32
C SER A 7 -1.42 4.79 -18.99
N MET A 8 -1.56 4.43 -20.27
CA MET A 8 -2.79 4.66 -21.01
C MET A 8 -3.97 3.80 -20.50
N ASN A 9 -3.72 2.83 -19.62
CA ASN A 9 -4.76 2.12 -18.86
C ASN A 9 -5.65 3.11 -18.06
N GLY A 10 -5.08 4.22 -17.58
CA GLY A 10 -5.81 5.31 -16.92
C GLY A 10 -6.52 6.29 -17.88
N LEU A 11 -6.47 6.07 -19.19
CA LEU A 11 -7.02 6.96 -20.23
C LEU A 11 -7.93 6.21 -21.22
N THR A 12 -8.53 5.10 -20.78
CA THR A 12 -9.37 4.22 -21.61
C THR A 12 -10.66 4.88 -22.14
N ASN A 13 -11.06 6.02 -21.57
CA ASN A 13 -12.17 6.84 -22.05
C ASN A 13 -11.83 7.72 -23.27
N LEU A 14 -10.56 7.78 -23.67
CA LEU A 14 -10.07 8.54 -24.81
C LEU A 14 -9.68 7.60 -25.96
N ASP A 15 -9.74 8.11 -27.19
CA ASP A 15 -9.10 7.43 -28.31
C ASP A 15 -7.57 7.39 -28.12
N PHE A 16 -6.92 6.43 -28.79
CA PHE A 16 -5.49 6.14 -28.61
C PHE A 16 -4.59 7.36 -28.79
N TYR A 17 -4.76 8.11 -29.88
CA TYR A 17 -3.89 9.25 -30.19
C TYR A 17 -4.16 10.42 -29.24
N ARG A 18 -5.43 10.67 -28.90
CA ARG A 18 -5.79 11.71 -27.94
C ARG A 18 -5.26 11.42 -26.54
N ALA A 19 -5.30 10.17 -26.08
CA ALA A 19 -4.73 9.78 -24.80
C ALA A 19 -3.23 10.13 -24.73
N ALA A 20 -2.46 9.79 -25.76
CA ALA A 20 -1.04 10.13 -25.82
C ALA A 20 -0.80 11.66 -25.87
N LEU A 21 -1.62 12.40 -26.62
CA LEU A 21 -1.52 13.86 -26.73
C LEU A 21 -1.88 14.58 -25.42
N GLU A 22 -2.88 14.11 -24.67
CA GLU A 22 -3.23 14.71 -23.37
C GLU A 22 -2.14 14.42 -22.32
N ALA A 23 -1.52 13.23 -22.34
CA ALA A 23 -0.33 12.93 -21.54
C ALA A 23 0.84 13.86 -21.90
N GLU A 24 1.10 14.08 -23.20
CA GLU A 24 2.14 15.01 -23.66
C GLU A 24 1.85 16.45 -23.21
N LYS A 25 0.59 16.89 -23.33
CA LYS A 25 0.15 18.24 -22.97
C LYS A 25 0.29 18.53 -21.49
N ALA A 26 0.04 17.54 -20.63
CA ALA A 26 0.33 17.70 -19.21
C ALA A 26 1.83 17.70 -18.91
N GLY A 27 2.65 17.18 -19.82
CA GLY A 27 4.10 17.26 -19.78
C GLY A 27 4.82 15.96 -19.47
N PHE A 28 4.15 14.81 -19.57
CA PHE A 28 4.83 13.52 -19.45
C PHE A 28 5.79 13.29 -20.63
N ASP A 29 6.92 12.65 -20.35
CA ASP A 29 7.96 12.35 -21.32
C ASP A 29 7.69 11.04 -22.09
N GLY A 30 6.89 10.15 -21.49
CA GLY A 30 6.53 8.87 -22.08
C GLY A 30 5.13 8.37 -21.75
N VAL A 31 4.71 7.33 -22.47
CA VAL A 31 3.47 6.58 -22.22
C VAL A 31 3.73 5.08 -22.25
N GLU A 32 3.03 4.36 -21.38
CA GLU A 32 2.83 2.93 -21.56
C GLU A 32 1.59 2.69 -22.41
N LEU A 33 1.72 1.79 -23.39
CA LEU A 33 0.60 1.32 -24.20
C LEU A 33 0.07 0.03 -23.59
N SER A 34 -1.14 0.05 -23.05
CA SER A 34 -1.75 -1.13 -22.43
C SER A 34 -2.72 -1.78 -23.43
N PHE A 35 -2.72 -3.11 -23.52
CA PHE A 35 -3.66 -3.81 -24.38
C PHE A 35 -5.11 -3.55 -23.97
N GLN A 36 -5.91 -3.01 -24.87
CA GLN A 36 -7.28 -2.60 -24.57
C GLN A 36 -8.16 -2.77 -25.80
N TYR A 37 -9.28 -3.49 -25.68
CA TYR A 37 -10.15 -3.82 -26.82
C TYR A 37 -10.61 -2.62 -27.64
N LYS A 38 -10.82 -1.47 -26.99
CA LYS A 38 -11.35 -0.24 -27.63
C LYS A 38 -10.27 0.76 -28.02
N GLN A 39 -9.01 0.53 -27.65
CA GLN A 39 -7.95 1.53 -27.79
C GLN A 39 -6.67 0.98 -28.44
N PHE A 40 -6.13 -0.13 -27.95
CA PHE A 40 -4.89 -0.73 -28.43
C PHE A 40 -5.01 -2.26 -28.41
N ASP A 41 -5.82 -2.79 -29.31
CA ASP A 41 -6.15 -4.21 -29.36
C ASP A 41 -5.18 -4.98 -30.29
N PRO A 42 -4.35 -5.90 -29.76
CA PRO A 42 -3.40 -6.67 -30.54
C PRO A 42 -4.02 -7.54 -31.64
N PHE A 43 -5.31 -7.88 -31.55
CA PHE A 43 -5.96 -8.77 -32.52
C PHE A 43 -6.60 -8.03 -33.70
N SER A 44 -6.94 -6.76 -33.53
CA SER A 44 -7.52 -5.94 -34.61
C SER A 44 -6.49 -5.07 -35.34
N LEU A 45 -5.37 -4.71 -34.70
CA LEU A 45 -4.37 -3.86 -35.33
C LEU A 45 -3.56 -4.57 -36.42
N SER A 46 -3.65 -4.03 -37.63
CA SER A 46 -2.86 -4.40 -38.80
C SER A 46 -1.43 -3.84 -38.75
N GLU A 47 -0.54 -4.39 -39.58
CA GLU A 47 0.84 -3.91 -39.67
C GLU A 47 0.92 -2.42 -40.09
N ASP A 48 0.07 -2.01 -41.03
CA ASP A 48 -0.03 -0.60 -41.47
C ASP A 48 -0.45 0.34 -40.33
N GLU A 49 -1.34 -0.11 -39.44
CA GLU A 49 -1.74 0.67 -38.26
C GLU A 49 -0.60 0.77 -37.24
N LEU A 50 0.16 -0.30 -37.02
CA LEU A 50 1.36 -0.27 -36.18
C LEU A 50 2.42 0.70 -36.75
N MET A 51 2.58 0.76 -38.08
CA MET A 51 3.47 1.74 -38.72
C MET A 51 2.98 3.18 -38.52
N LYS A 52 1.66 3.43 -38.58
CA LYS A 52 1.08 4.75 -38.26
C LYS A 52 1.35 5.15 -36.81
N ILE A 53 1.20 4.22 -35.86
CA ILE A 53 1.51 4.45 -34.44
C ILE A 53 3.00 4.79 -34.26
N ARG A 54 3.90 4.04 -34.91
CA ARG A 54 5.33 4.33 -34.93
C ARG A 54 5.60 5.75 -35.43
N ASP A 55 5.02 6.12 -36.56
CA ASP A 55 5.30 7.40 -37.20
C ASP A 55 4.70 8.58 -36.40
N PHE A 56 3.56 8.38 -35.73
CA PHE A 56 3.02 9.32 -34.74
C PHE A 56 4.02 9.61 -33.61
N PHE A 57 4.57 8.56 -32.97
CA PHE A 57 5.54 8.73 -31.88
C PHE A 57 6.92 9.23 -32.32
N LYS A 58 7.30 9.03 -33.59
CA LYS A 58 8.47 9.70 -34.18
C LYS A 58 8.27 11.22 -34.26
N GLY A 59 7.05 11.65 -34.58
CA GLY A 59 6.70 13.07 -34.69
C GLY A 59 6.38 13.77 -33.36
N SER A 60 6.00 13.03 -32.32
CA SER A 60 5.66 13.60 -31.00
C SER A 60 6.87 13.69 -30.06
N ARG A 61 6.80 14.58 -29.04
CA ARG A 61 7.81 14.63 -27.97
C ARG A 61 7.63 13.50 -26.98
N ILE A 62 6.41 13.01 -26.77
CA ILE A 62 6.15 11.87 -25.89
C ILE A 62 6.59 10.57 -26.56
N LYS A 63 7.16 9.65 -25.78
CA LYS A 63 7.69 8.37 -26.29
C LYS A 63 6.91 7.17 -25.76
N PRO A 64 6.64 6.14 -26.59
CA PRO A 64 6.07 4.91 -26.13
C PRO A 64 7.20 4.08 -25.50
N ILE A 65 7.08 3.78 -24.21
CA ILE A 65 8.20 3.21 -23.44
C ILE A 65 8.02 1.74 -23.11
N CYS A 66 6.78 1.28 -23.03
CA CYS A 66 6.42 -0.08 -22.64
C CYS A 66 5.11 -0.47 -23.34
N ILE A 67 4.98 -1.74 -23.74
CA ILE A 67 3.68 -2.38 -23.97
C ILE A 67 3.33 -3.24 -22.76
N SER A 68 2.22 -2.95 -22.09
CA SER A 68 1.69 -3.79 -21.03
C SER A 68 0.68 -4.80 -21.58
N THR A 69 0.95 -6.09 -21.37
CA THR A 69 0.09 -7.22 -21.81
C THR A 69 -0.83 -7.73 -20.70
N ALA A 70 -0.85 -7.00 -19.59
CA ALA A 70 -1.34 -7.36 -18.27
C ALA A 70 -2.83 -7.13 -18.02
N THR A 71 -3.58 -6.69 -19.03
CA THR A 71 -4.95 -6.21 -18.84
C THR A 71 -5.86 -7.26 -18.18
N THR A 72 -6.51 -6.86 -17.08
CA THR A 72 -7.22 -7.74 -16.15
C THR A 72 -8.22 -8.67 -16.83
N PHE A 73 -9.04 -8.17 -17.76
CA PHE A 73 -10.11 -8.95 -18.42
C PHE A 73 -9.90 -8.99 -19.94
N PHE A 74 -8.77 -9.57 -20.37
CA PHE A 74 -8.37 -9.53 -21.79
C PHE A 74 -8.46 -10.85 -22.55
N LEU A 75 -8.28 -11.99 -21.88
CA LEU A 75 -8.41 -13.31 -22.51
C LEU A 75 -9.61 -14.10 -21.99
N SER A 76 -10.18 -13.69 -20.86
CA SER A 76 -11.39 -14.28 -20.28
C SER A 76 -12.07 -13.31 -19.31
N ASP A 77 -13.26 -13.68 -18.84
CA ASP A 77 -13.98 -12.98 -17.76
C ASP A 77 -13.38 -13.23 -16.37
N ILE A 78 -12.35 -14.08 -16.28
CA ILE A 78 -11.61 -14.34 -15.05
C ILE A 78 -10.38 -13.40 -15.02
N PRO A 79 -10.20 -12.58 -13.97
CA PRO A 79 -9.09 -11.65 -13.86
C PRO A 79 -7.73 -12.31 -14.09
N HIS A 80 -6.95 -11.75 -15.01
CA HIS A 80 -5.59 -12.14 -15.41
C HIS A 80 -5.47 -13.58 -15.97
N GLU A 81 -6.58 -14.29 -16.18
CA GLU A 81 -6.58 -15.66 -16.70
C GLU A 81 -6.97 -15.73 -18.19
N PRO A 82 -6.46 -16.74 -18.91
CA PRO A 82 -5.40 -17.65 -18.48
C PRO A 82 -4.06 -16.94 -18.31
N SER A 83 -3.22 -17.49 -17.43
CA SER A 83 -1.89 -17.01 -17.11
C SER A 83 -0.81 -17.95 -17.63
N ILE A 84 0.46 -17.54 -17.53
CA ILE A 84 1.59 -18.37 -17.99
C ILE A 84 1.82 -19.59 -17.09
N ILE A 85 1.28 -19.60 -15.88
CA ILE A 85 1.33 -20.74 -14.96
C ILE A 85 0.12 -21.66 -15.07
N SER A 86 -0.89 -21.34 -15.88
CA SER A 86 -2.07 -22.19 -16.07
C SER A 86 -1.68 -23.65 -16.35
N LEU A 87 -2.36 -24.58 -15.67
CA LEU A 87 -2.06 -26.01 -15.81
C LEU A 87 -2.46 -26.54 -17.20
N SER A 88 -3.56 -26.04 -17.75
CA SER A 88 -3.97 -26.33 -19.12
C SER A 88 -2.95 -25.77 -20.12
N HIS A 89 -2.38 -26.67 -20.93
CA HIS A 89 -1.41 -26.32 -21.97
C HIS A 89 -1.98 -25.31 -22.97
N GLU A 90 -3.22 -25.50 -23.43
CA GLU A 90 -3.88 -24.60 -24.38
C GLU A 90 -4.03 -23.18 -23.81
N LYS A 91 -4.57 -23.08 -22.58
CA LYS A 91 -4.73 -21.81 -21.86
C LYS A 91 -3.40 -21.09 -21.64
N ARG A 92 -2.38 -21.83 -21.20
CA ARG A 92 -1.02 -21.30 -21.02
C ARG A 92 -0.45 -20.79 -22.34
N GLN A 93 -0.64 -21.53 -23.43
CA GLN A 93 -0.18 -21.12 -24.76
C GLN A 93 -0.87 -19.84 -25.23
N GLN A 94 -2.16 -19.66 -24.98
CA GLN A 94 -2.88 -18.42 -25.29
C GLN A 94 -2.24 -17.19 -24.64
N ARG A 95 -1.81 -17.29 -23.36
CA ARG A 95 -1.09 -16.19 -22.68
C ARG A 95 0.30 -15.96 -23.27
N ILE A 96 1.06 -17.02 -23.55
CA ILE A 96 2.38 -16.93 -24.18
C ILE A 96 2.27 -16.24 -25.55
N ASP A 97 1.27 -16.62 -26.36
CA ASP A 97 1.03 -16.04 -27.68
C ASP A 97 0.66 -14.55 -27.60
N LEU A 98 -0.13 -14.15 -26.60
CA LEU A 98 -0.44 -12.74 -26.34
C LEU A 98 0.83 -11.93 -26.00
N ILE A 99 1.71 -12.47 -25.14
CA ILE A 99 2.98 -11.83 -24.79
C ILE A 99 3.89 -11.72 -26.03
N LYS A 100 4.01 -12.81 -26.81
CA LYS A 100 4.77 -12.82 -28.08
C LYS A 100 4.22 -11.83 -29.11
N LYS A 101 2.89 -11.65 -29.16
CA LYS A 101 2.25 -10.63 -29.99
C LYS A 101 2.64 -9.22 -29.52
N GLY A 102 2.67 -8.96 -28.22
CA GLY A 102 3.21 -7.73 -27.63
C GLY A 102 4.66 -7.47 -28.03
N ILE A 103 5.53 -8.48 -27.95
CA ILE A 103 6.94 -8.40 -28.40
C ILE A 103 7.03 -8.05 -29.89
N SER A 104 6.22 -8.70 -30.73
CA SER A 104 6.18 -8.43 -32.18
C SER A 104 5.75 -6.99 -32.47
N MET A 105 4.67 -6.52 -31.83
CA MET A 105 4.20 -5.14 -31.95
C MET A 105 5.23 -4.13 -31.44
N ALA A 106 5.88 -4.42 -30.32
CA ALA A 106 6.93 -3.58 -29.75
C ALA A 106 8.07 -3.37 -30.74
N LYS A 107 8.51 -4.43 -31.44
CA LYS A 107 9.53 -4.31 -32.50
C LYS A 107 9.07 -3.45 -33.67
N THR A 108 7.83 -3.63 -34.14
CA THR A 108 7.29 -2.84 -35.25
C THR A 108 7.20 -1.36 -34.91
N ILE A 109 6.80 -1.03 -33.68
CA ILE A 109 6.64 0.35 -33.20
C ILE A 109 7.99 0.95 -32.74
N GLY A 110 8.96 0.12 -32.36
CA GLY A 110 10.23 0.55 -31.77
C GLY A 110 10.14 0.83 -30.26
N ILE A 111 9.34 0.04 -29.55
CA ILE A 111 9.17 0.11 -28.09
C ILE A 111 10.16 -0.87 -27.43
N PRO A 112 10.94 -0.44 -26.43
CA PRO A 112 12.01 -1.25 -25.88
C PRO A 112 11.55 -2.31 -24.86
N ILE A 113 10.36 -2.17 -24.29
CA ILE A 113 9.93 -2.96 -23.12
C ILE A 113 8.55 -3.58 -23.35
N VAL A 114 8.39 -4.83 -22.92
CA VAL A 114 7.08 -5.50 -22.80
C VAL A 114 6.92 -6.01 -21.38
N SER A 115 5.79 -5.66 -20.74
CA SER A 115 5.46 -6.08 -19.37
C SER A 115 4.38 -7.15 -19.32
N PHE A 116 4.51 -8.06 -18.36
CA PHE A 116 3.53 -9.10 -18.02
C PHE A 116 3.64 -9.49 -16.53
N GLN A 117 2.63 -10.18 -16.01
CA GLN A 117 2.67 -10.78 -14.67
C GLN A 117 2.61 -12.30 -14.69
N SER A 118 2.91 -12.93 -13.55
CA SER A 118 2.93 -14.39 -13.44
C SER A 118 1.55 -15.04 -13.48
N GLY A 119 0.51 -14.32 -13.02
CA GLY A 119 -0.79 -14.90 -12.69
C GLY A 119 -0.85 -15.46 -11.28
N TYR A 120 -2.01 -16.01 -10.93
CA TYR A 120 -2.36 -16.43 -9.57
C TYR A 120 -2.26 -17.94 -9.41
N LEU A 121 -1.83 -18.39 -8.23
CA LEU A 121 -2.14 -19.76 -7.82
C LEU A 121 -3.65 -19.89 -7.65
N ARG A 122 -4.26 -20.84 -8.34
CA ARG A 122 -5.70 -21.15 -8.29
C ARG A 122 -5.95 -22.52 -7.68
N GLN A 123 -7.21 -22.84 -7.38
CA GLN A 123 -7.60 -24.15 -6.82
C GLN A 123 -7.03 -25.33 -7.63
N GLU A 124 -7.00 -25.25 -8.96
CA GLU A 124 -6.42 -26.30 -9.79
C GLU A 124 -4.93 -26.61 -9.45
N HIS A 125 -4.16 -25.62 -8.99
CA HIS A 125 -2.78 -25.80 -8.56
C HIS A 125 -2.70 -26.47 -7.20
N VAL A 126 -3.62 -26.12 -6.30
CA VAL A 126 -3.76 -26.75 -4.98
C VAL A 126 -4.14 -28.22 -5.11
N ASP A 127 -5.05 -28.52 -6.04
CA ASP A 127 -5.52 -29.88 -6.33
C ASP A 127 -4.46 -30.73 -7.05
N ASN A 128 -3.46 -30.10 -7.69
CA ASN A 128 -2.42 -30.76 -8.47
C ASN A 128 -1.00 -30.36 -8.00
N PRO A 129 -0.63 -30.65 -6.73
CA PRO A 129 0.62 -30.16 -6.13
C PRO A 129 1.89 -30.78 -6.73
N SER A 130 1.77 -31.81 -7.57
CA SER A 130 2.90 -32.44 -8.28
C SER A 130 3.36 -31.63 -9.50
N ILE A 131 2.55 -30.70 -9.99
CA ILE A 131 2.91 -29.83 -11.11
C ILE A 131 3.54 -28.56 -10.53
N ASP A 132 4.80 -28.29 -10.89
CA ASP A 132 5.55 -27.13 -10.42
C ASP A 132 5.21 -25.86 -11.24
N PRO A 133 4.52 -24.86 -10.65
CA PRO A 133 4.20 -23.61 -11.33
C PRO A 133 5.46 -22.80 -11.69
N ARG A 134 6.56 -22.94 -10.93
CA ARG A 134 7.84 -22.27 -11.21
C ARG A 134 8.39 -22.70 -12.55
N LYS A 135 8.38 -24.01 -12.79
CA LYS A 135 8.84 -24.59 -14.06
C LYS A 135 7.98 -24.11 -15.23
N LEU A 136 6.65 -24.09 -15.08
CA LEU A 136 5.74 -23.58 -16.11
C LEU A 136 6.04 -22.11 -16.46
N LEU A 137 6.24 -21.28 -15.43
CA LEU A 137 6.62 -19.87 -15.59
C LEU A 137 7.93 -19.72 -16.34
N ILE A 138 9.00 -20.42 -15.91
CA ILE A 138 10.32 -20.35 -16.54
C ILE A 138 10.29 -20.81 -17.99
N ASP A 139 9.63 -21.95 -18.27
CA ASP A 139 9.52 -22.49 -19.62
C ASP A 139 8.74 -21.53 -20.54
N GLY A 140 7.66 -20.93 -20.03
CA GLY A 140 6.89 -19.91 -20.75
C GLY A 140 7.71 -18.65 -21.02
N ILE A 141 8.44 -18.13 -20.03
CA ILE A 141 9.32 -16.96 -20.20
C ILE A 141 10.39 -17.25 -21.24
N LYS A 142 11.05 -18.41 -21.16
CA LYS A 142 12.06 -18.81 -22.15
C LYS A 142 11.47 -18.88 -23.56
N SER A 143 10.24 -19.37 -23.70
CA SER A 143 9.55 -19.36 -24.99
C SER A 143 9.32 -17.93 -25.49
N CYS A 144 8.91 -16.98 -24.64
CA CYS A 144 8.75 -15.57 -25.00
C CYS A 144 10.09 -14.89 -25.39
N LEU A 145 11.19 -15.31 -24.76
CA LEU A 145 12.54 -14.80 -25.04
C LEU A 145 13.10 -15.30 -26.39
N GLU A 146 12.53 -16.35 -26.98
CA GLU A 146 12.93 -16.85 -28.30
C GLU A 146 12.77 -15.75 -29.35
N ASN A 147 13.86 -15.42 -30.03
CA ASN A 147 13.91 -14.36 -31.04
C ASN A 147 13.48 -12.99 -30.52
N ILE A 148 13.60 -12.67 -29.22
CA ILE A 148 13.10 -11.39 -28.65
C ILE A 148 13.81 -10.14 -29.22
N GLY A 149 15.04 -10.27 -29.71
CA GLY A 149 15.80 -9.15 -30.27
C GLY A 149 16.19 -8.13 -29.19
N ASP A 150 16.02 -6.84 -29.48
CA ASP A 150 16.39 -5.74 -28.57
C ASP A 150 15.30 -5.42 -27.53
N VAL A 151 14.17 -6.12 -27.56
CA VAL A 151 13.10 -5.94 -26.58
C VAL A 151 13.51 -6.57 -25.25
N THR A 152 13.22 -5.87 -24.15
CA THR A 152 13.36 -6.41 -22.79
C THR A 152 11.98 -6.82 -22.29
N LEU A 153 11.85 -8.08 -21.89
CA LEU A 153 10.68 -8.58 -21.20
C LEU A 153 10.84 -8.29 -19.71
N VAL A 154 9.81 -7.72 -19.09
CA VAL A 154 9.82 -7.40 -17.65
C VAL A 154 8.68 -8.10 -16.95
N ILE A 155 8.95 -8.67 -15.78
CA ILE A 155 7.92 -9.26 -14.91
C ILE A 155 7.62 -8.35 -13.74
N GLU A 156 6.35 -8.20 -13.44
CA GLU A 156 5.87 -7.44 -12.30
C GLU A 156 5.48 -8.37 -11.14
N PRO A 157 6.08 -8.20 -9.94
CA PRO A 157 5.53 -8.74 -8.72
C PRO A 157 4.22 -8.03 -8.36
N GLU A 158 3.18 -8.81 -8.05
CA GLU A 158 1.84 -8.26 -7.75
C GLU A 158 1.23 -8.96 -6.52
N PRO A 159 0.57 -8.24 -5.60
CA PRO A 159 -0.07 -8.82 -4.42
C PRO A 159 -0.99 -10.00 -4.75
N GLY A 160 -0.74 -11.15 -4.11
CA GLY A 160 -1.49 -12.39 -4.31
C GLY A 160 -1.15 -13.21 -5.55
N MET A 161 -0.34 -12.70 -6.49
CA MET A 161 0.15 -13.48 -7.63
C MET A 161 1.26 -14.45 -7.20
N TYR A 162 1.62 -15.39 -8.09
CA TYR A 162 2.68 -16.36 -7.83
C TYR A 162 4.07 -15.72 -7.63
N ILE A 163 4.33 -14.60 -8.32
CA ILE A 163 5.46 -13.72 -8.05
C ILE A 163 4.87 -12.49 -7.33
N GLU A 164 5.06 -12.42 -6.02
CA GLU A 164 4.43 -11.41 -5.16
C GLU A 164 5.44 -10.38 -4.64
N THR A 165 6.64 -10.82 -4.27
CA THR A 165 7.67 -9.96 -3.66
C THR A 165 8.80 -9.61 -4.64
N ILE A 166 9.60 -8.60 -4.27
CA ILE A 166 10.83 -8.26 -5.02
C ILE A 166 11.79 -9.45 -5.02
N ASP A 167 11.92 -10.16 -3.90
CA ASP A 167 12.82 -11.30 -3.77
C ASP A 167 12.39 -12.47 -4.68
N ASP A 168 11.08 -12.74 -4.82
CA ASP A 168 10.56 -13.76 -5.75
C ASP A 168 10.97 -13.48 -7.19
N ALA A 169 10.84 -12.22 -7.61
CA ALA A 169 11.19 -11.77 -8.95
C ALA A 169 12.71 -11.75 -9.18
N ILE A 170 13.51 -11.28 -8.22
CA ILE A 170 14.98 -11.32 -8.34
C ILE A 170 15.47 -12.76 -8.42
N SER A 171 14.89 -13.70 -7.65
CA SER A 171 15.21 -15.13 -7.78
C SER A 171 14.86 -15.64 -9.18
N LEU A 172 13.69 -15.27 -9.71
CA LEU A 172 13.24 -15.70 -11.03
C LEU A 172 14.15 -15.18 -12.14
N ILE A 173 14.54 -13.91 -12.06
CA ILE A 173 15.46 -13.27 -13.02
C ILE A 173 16.80 -14.02 -13.04
N LYS A 174 17.34 -14.38 -11.86
CA LYS A 174 18.57 -15.17 -11.74
C LYS A 174 18.43 -16.59 -12.32
N GLU A 175 17.29 -17.23 -12.12
CA GLU A 175 17.01 -18.59 -12.64
C GLU A 175 16.81 -18.61 -14.16
N VAL A 176 16.10 -17.61 -14.71
CA VAL A 176 15.91 -17.46 -16.16
C VAL A 176 17.25 -17.10 -16.84
N ASN A 177 18.08 -16.30 -16.16
CA ASN A 177 19.44 -15.94 -16.56
C ASN A 177 19.53 -15.43 -18.01
N SER A 178 18.76 -14.39 -18.33
CA SER A 178 18.73 -13.76 -19.66
C SER A 178 19.00 -12.26 -19.55
N PRO A 179 19.82 -11.67 -20.44
CA PRO A 179 20.03 -10.22 -20.48
C PRO A 179 18.77 -9.44 -20.92
N ASN A 180 17.82 -10.10 -21.58
CA ASN A 180 16.56 -9.51 -22.05
C ASN A 180 15.39 -9.74 -21.07
N PHE A 181 15.66 -10.19 -19.84
CA PHE A 181 14.64 -10.40 -18.81
C PHE A 181 15.01 -9.66 -17.53
N SER A 182 14.12 -8.81 -17.03
CA SER A 182 14.40 -7.95 -15.88
C SER A 182 13.13 -7.60 -15.09
N LEU A 183 13.27 -6.76 -14.06
CA LEU A 183 12.20 -6.42 -13.14
C LEU A 183 11.36 -5.24 -13.67
N HIS A 184 10.04 -5.42 -13.66
CA HIS A 184 9.06 -4.33 -13.60
C HIS A 184 8.79 -4.08 -12.11
N LEU A 185 9.29 -2.97 -11.57
CA LEU A 185 9.07 -2.63 -10.17
C LEU A 185 7.82 -1.76 -10.05
N ASP A 186 6.80 -2.20 -9.32
CA ASP A 186 5.70 -1.33 -8.93
C ASP A 186 5.90 -0.83 -7.49
N ILE A 187 5.93 0.50 -7.31
CA ILE A 187 6.16 1.14 -6.01
C ILE A 187 5.00 0.87 -5.03
N CYS A 188 3.76 0.83 -5.50
CA CYS A 188 2.57 0.54 -4.70
C CYS A 188 2.57 -0.89 -4.20
N HIS A 189 2.87 -1.83 -5.10
CA HIS A 189 2.94 -3.25 -4.76
C HIS A 189 4.03 -3.48 -3.74
N THR A 190 5.19 -2.84 -3.92
CA THR A 190 6.27 -2.90 -2.93
C THR A 190 5.84 -2.35 -1.57
N PHE A 191 5.06 -1.27 -1.55
CA PHE A 191 4.48 -0.76 -0.29
C PHE A 191 3.45 -1.72 0.32
N CYS A 192 2.83 -2.61 -0.46
CA CYS A 192 1.93 -3.67 0.01
C CYS A 192 2.64 -4.96 0.46
N THR A 193 3.83 -5.25 -0.08
CA THR A 193 4.46 -6.56 0.10
C THR A 193 5.72 -6.50 0.97
N GLU A 194 6.29 -5.32 1.18
CA GLU A 194 7.54 -5.13 1.92
C GLU A 194 7.35 -4.28 3.19
N ASP A 195 8.00 -4.67 4.29
CA ASP A 195 7.95 -3.92 5.56
C ASP A 195 8.74 -2.59 5.46
N ASN A 196 9.87 -2.59 4.75
CA ASN A 196 10.67 -1.40 4.46
C ASN A 196 10.80 -1.22 2.94
N TYR A 197 9.71 -0.77 2.33
CA TYR A 197 9.58 -0.62 0.88
C TYR A 197 10.66 0.28 0.26
N VAL A 198 11.08 1.38 0.91
CA VAL A 198 12.14 2.27 0.36
C VAL A 198 13.49 1.54 0.26
N ASN A 199 13.85 0.76 1.29
CA ASN A 199 15.06 -0.05 1.27
C ASN A 199 14.96 -1.21 0.27
N ALA A 200 13.79 -1.84 0.17
CA ALA A 200 13.53 -2.90 -0.81
C ALA A 200 13.68 -2.36 -2.25
N ILE A 201 13.08 -1.21 -2.56
CA ILE A 201 13.26 -0.47 -3.83
C ILE A 201 14.74 -0.20 -4.07
N SER A 202 15.46 0.34 -3.09
CA SER A 202 16.89 0.67 -3.23
C SER A 202 17.73 -0.55 -3.65
N LYS A 203 17.45 -1.72 -3.05
CA LYS A 203 18.13 -2.99 -3.37
C LYS A 203 17.72 -3.55 -4.73
N ALA A 204 16.50 -3.29 -5.17
CA ALA A 204 15.96 -3.81 -6.42
C ALA A 204 16.50 -3.08 -7.66
N ILE A 205 16.86 -1.79 -7.55
CA ILE A 205 17.24 -0.91 -8.67
C ILE A 205 18.21 -1.53 -9.69
N PRO A 206 19.27 -2.29 -9.30
CA PRO A 206 20.16 -2.95 -10.27
C PRO A 206 19.47 -3.94 -11.22
N HIS A 207 18.26 -4.40 -10.88
CA HIS A 207 17.45 -5.35 -11.66
C HIS A 207 16.30 -4.68 -12.42
N VAL A 208 16.05 -3.39 -12.21
CA VAL A 208 14.86 -2.67 -12.72
C VAL A 208 15.11 -2.09 -14.11
N SER A 209 14.25 -2.46 -15.06
CA SER A 209 14.19 -1.81 -16.39
C SER A 209 12.96 -0.93 -16.57
N TYR A 210 11.91 -1.19 -15.78
CA TYR A 210 10.63 -0.50 -15.90
C TYR A 210 9.97 -0.30 -14.53
N MET A 211 9.20 0.77 -14.37
CA MET A 211 8.59 1.11 -13.08
C MET A 211 7.19 1.67 -13.23
N HIS A 212 6.30 1.22 -12.36
CA HIS A 212 4.98 1.79 -12.09
C HIS A 212 4.95 2.49 -10.73
N LEU A 213 4.05 3.45 -10.62
CA LEU A 213 3.74 4.19 -9.41
C LEU A 213 2.26 4.59 -9.42
N ALA A 214 1.66 4.52 -8.26
CA ALA A 214 0.44 5.18 -7.84
C ALA A 214 0.59 5.45 -6.33
N ASP A 215 -0.32 6.19 -5.74
CA ASP A 215 -0.39 6.30 -4.28
C ASP A 215 -1.34 5.25 -3.75
N ILE A 216 -1.21 4.88 -2.47
CA ILE A 216 -2.13 3.93 -1.82
C ILE A 216 -2.37 4.31 -0.37
N LYS A 217 -3.51 3.87 0.16
CA LYS A 217 -3.94 4.13 1.54
C LYS A 217 -3.76 2.91 2.43
N GLU A 218 -3.74 3.14 3.74
CA GLU A 218 -3.87 2.08 4.74
C GLU A 218 -5.20 1.34 4.62
N GLY A 219 -5.17 0.04 4.92
CA GLY A 219 -6.30 -0.87 4.72
C GLY A 219 -6.65 -1.69 5.93
N TYR A 220 -7.82 -2.31 5.85
CA TYR A 220 -8.21 -3.39 6.73
C TYR A 220 -7.75 -4.72 6.13
N ASN A 221 -6.73 -5.34 6.72
CA ASN A 221 -6.17 -6.59 6.21
C ASN A 221 -7.12 -7.76 6.51
N LEU A 222 -7.85 -8.17 5.47
CA LEU A 222 -8.82 -9.24 5.49
C LEU A 222 -8.26 -10.47 4.76
N LYS A 223 -8.10 -11.57 5.46
CA LYS A 223 -7.67 -12.85 4.89
C LYS A 223 -8.89 -13.65 4.45
N LEU A 224 -9.18 -13.63 3.16
CA LEU A 224 -10.11 -14.59 2.54
C LEU A 224 -9.40 -15.95 2.40
N GLN A 225 -9.99 -17.00 2.95
CA GLN A 225 -9.45 -18.38 2.91
C GLN A 225 -10.57 -19.37 2.63
N SER A 226 -10.31 -20.41 1.83
CA SER A 226 -11.21 -21.55 1.67
C SER A 226 -10.68 -22.76 2.43
N LEU A 227 -11.55 -23.41 3.20
CA LEU A 227 -11.20 -24.53 4.07
C LEU A 227 -12.22 -25.68 3.88
N SER A 228 -11.72 -26.91 3.83
CA SER A 228 -12.55 -28.09 4.10
C SER A 228 -12.99 -28.13 5.57
N GLU A 229 -14.02 -28.91 5.87
CA GLU A 229 -14.52 -29.06 7.24
C GLU A 229 -13.44 -29.57 8.21
N LYS A 230 -12.53 -30.43 7.72
CA LYS A 230 -11.38 -30.90 8.50
C LYS A 230 -10.38 -29.79 8.80
N GLN A 231 -10.04 -28.98 7.79
CA GLN A 231 -9.09 -27.87 7.96
C GLN A 231 -9.65 -26.81 8.89
N ARG A 232 -10.95 -26.49 8.76
CA ARG A 232 -11.68 -25.56 9.63
C ARG A 232 -11.44 -25.84 11.11
N LEU A 233 -11.57 -27.08 11.56
CA LEU A 233 -11.41 -27.45 12.97
C LEU A 233 -9.99 -27.27 13.52
N SER A 234 -8.99 -27.11 12.65
CA SER A 234 -7.58 -26.98 13.01
C SER A 234 -6.98 -25.60 12.71
N VAL A 235 -7.77 -24.69 12.14
CA VAL A 235 -7.28 -23.36 11.75
C VAL A 235 -6.92 -22.52 12.97
N LYS A 236 -5.79 -21.82 12.90
CA LYS A 236 -5.34 -20.86 13.91
C LYS A 236 -5.46 -19.46 13.35
N LEU A 237 -6.17 -18.59 14.06
CA LEU A 237 -6.41 -17.21 13.64
C LEU A 237 -5.54 -16.26 14.46
N ASN A 238 -4.84 -15.35 13.78
CA ASN A 238 -4.10 -14.27 14.41
C ASN A 238 -4.93 -12.97 14.34
N LEU A 239 -5.91 -12.87 15.24
CA LEU A 239 -6.87 -11.75 15.27
C LEU A 239 -6.26 -10.43 15.77
N GLU A 240 -5.03 -10.45 16.30
CA GLU A 240 -4.28 -9.22 16.62
C GLU A 240 -3.82 -8.49 15.36
N ARG A 241 -3.67 -9.21 14.24
CA ARG A 241 -3.09 -8.66 13.00
C ARG A 241 -4.07 -8.66 11.82
N TYR A 242 -5.07 -9.54 11.81
CA TYR A 242 -5.93 -9.73 10.64
C TYR A 242 -7.40 -9.94 11.00
N GLY A 243 -8.29 -9.45 10.15
CA GLY A 243 -9.62 -10.03 10.00
C GLY A 243 -9.57 -11.25 9.08
N TYR A 244 -10.49 -12.19 9.26
CA TYR A 244 -10.60 -13.40 8.44
C TYR A 244 -12.00 -13.51 7.83
N LEU A 245 -12.06 -13.83 6.55
CA LEU A 245 -13.27 -14.27 5.86
C LEU A 245 -13.06 -15.73 5.43
N LEU A 246 -13.51 -16.67 6.25
CA LEU A 246 -13.29 -18.11 6.05
C LEU A 246 -14.48 -18.72 5.32
N HIS A 247 -14.28 -19.19 4.09
CA HIS A 247 -15.22 -20.04 3.37
C HIS A 247 -15.08 -21.50 3.80
N VAL A 248 -16.19 -22.17 4.08
CA VAL A 248 -16.23 -23.60 4.41
C VAL A 248 -16.90 -24.35 3.28
N GLU A 249 -16.11 -25.11 2.52
CA GLU A 249 -16.53 -25.69 1.24
C GLU A 249 -17.72 -26.64 1.36
N ASP A 250 -17.64 -27.58 2.31
CA ASP A 250 -18.65 -28.62 2.51
C ASP A 250 -20.03 -28.06 2.89
N LYS A 251 -20.04 -26.87 3.50
CA LYS A 251 -21.24 -26.20 4.01
C LYS A 251 -21.66 -25.00 3.15
N ASN A 252 -20.79 -24.58 2.22
CA ASN A 252 -20.96 -23.40 1.37
C ASN A 252 -21.42 -22.17 2.19
N CYS A 253 -20.69 -21.91 3.28
CA CYS A 253 -20.93 -20.81 4.21
C CYS A 253 -19.65 -20.02 4.47
N PHE A 254 -19.78 -18.83 5.07
CA PHE A 254 -18.62 -18.00 5.42
C PHE A 254 -18.65 -17.59 6.89
N TYR A 255 -17.47 -17.47 7.50
CA TYR A 255 -17.26 -16.82 8.78
C TYR A 255 -16.46 -15.55 8.57
N PHE A 256 -17.00 -14.40 8.94
CA PHE A 256 -16.19 -13.22 9.20
C PHE A 256 -15.79 -13.22 10.68
N ILE A 257 -14.49 -13.14 10.96
CA ILE A 257 -13.95 -13.16 12.32
C ILE A 257 -12.84 -12.12 12.40
N ASP A 258 -12.98 -11.15 13.30
CA ASP A 258 -11.91 -10.24 13.67
C ASP A 258 -11.79 -10.13 15.20
N SER A 259 -11.10 -9.13 15.74
CA SER A 259 -10.95 -8.93 17.19
C SER A 259 -12.25 -8.55 17.92
N GLU A 260 -13.26 -8.03 17.21
CA GLU A 260 -14.46 -7.43 17.79
C GLU A 260 -15.76 -8.12 17.33
N HIS A 261 -15.75 -8.75 16.16
CA HIS A 261 -16.91 -9.25 15.46
C HIS A 261 -16.73 -10.72 15.08
N CYS A 262 -17.83 -11.46 15.14
CA CYS A 262 -17.95 -12.80 14.57
C CYS A 262 -19.31 -12.96 13.90
N ILE A 263 -19.31 -13.12 12.57
CA ILE A 263 -20.52 -13.20 11.75
C ILE A 263 -20.49 -14.47 10.90
N TYR A 264 -21.54 -15.27 10.98
CA TYR A 264 -21.75 -16.45 10.17
C TYR A 264 -22.73 -16.15 9.03
N PHE A 265 -22.23 -16.21 7.80
CA PHE A 265 -23.00 -16.00 6.59
C PHE A 265 -23.42 -17.34 5.96
N TYR A 266 -24.70 -17.46 5.63
CA TYR A 266 -25.28 -18.71 5.12
C TYR A 266 -26.25 -18.49 3.96
N GLN A 267 -26.42 -19.49 3.11
CA GLN A 267 -27.41 -19.44 2.01
C GLN A 267 -28.69 -20.20 2.36
N ASN A 268 -28.58 -21.45 2.82
CA ASN A 268 -29.73 -22.31 3.08
C ASN A 268 -30.27 -22.12 4.50
N ASP A 269 -31.54 -22.48 4.73
CA ASP A 269 -32.14 -22.37 6.06
C ASP A 269 -31.36 -23.18 7.10
N LEU A 270 -30.94 -22.50 8.16
CA LEU A 270 -30.09 -23.05 9.20
C LEU A 270 -30.86 -23.95 10.17
N LYS A 271 -30.40 -25.19 10.31
CA LYS A 271 -30.85 -26.11 11.36
C LYS A 271 -30.21 -25.75 12.71
N SER A 272 -30.89 -26.08 13.81
CA SER A 272 -30.37 -25.81 15.17
C SER A 272 -28.99 -26.42 15.43
N VAL A 273 -28.70 -27.58 14.83
CA VAL A 273 -27.39 -28.25 14.95
C VAL A 273 -26.29 -27.44 14.27
N GLU A 274 -26.53 -26.92 13.07
CA GLU A 274 -25.56 -26.12 12.32
C GLU A 274 -25.26 -24.80 13.05
N LYS A 275 -26.28 -24.20 13.66
CA LYS A 275 -26.12 -23.01 14.51
C LYS A 275 -25.22 -23.29 15.72
N ALA A 276 -25.42 -24.43 16.39
CA ALA A 276 -24.60 -24.83 17.53
C ALA A 276 -23.15 -25.14 17.13
N GLU A 277 -22.94 -25.78 15.97
CA GLU A 277 -21.61 -26.05 15.42
C GLU A 277 -20.85 -24.77 15.07
N ALA A 278 -21.53 -23.78 14.48
CA ALA A 278 -20.93 -22.49 14.16
C ALA A 278 -20.45 -21.76 15.43
N VAL A 279 -21.28 -21.73 16.47
CA VAL A 279 -20.93 -21.15 17.77
C VAL A 279 -19.76 -21.90 18.42
N SER A 280 -19.78 -23.23 18.39
CA SER A 280 -18.73 -24.06 18.99
C SER A 280 -17.35 -23.78 18.36
N PHE A 281 -17.30 -23.68 17.03
CA PHE A 281 -16.06 -23.44 16.29
C PHE A 281 -15.37 -22.12 16.65
N VAL A 282 -16.13 -21.05 16.81
CA VAL A 282 -15.58 -19.72 17.08
C VAL A 282 -15.50 -19.39 18.58
N SER A 283 -16.02 -20.25 19.45
CA SER A 283 -15.97 -20.07 20.91
C SER A 283 -14.58 -19.81 21.52
N PRO A 284 -13.44 -20.28 20.94
CA PRO A 284 -12.12 -19.88 21.42
C PRO A 284 -11.77 -18.41 21.16
N TYR A 285 -12.47 -17.76 20.22
CA TYR A 285 -12.19 -16.42 19.73
C TYR A 285 -13.27 -15.40 20.14
N HIS A 286 -14.54 -15.83 20.15
CA HIS A 286 -15.69 -14.97 20.41
C HIS A 286 -16.77 -15.66 21.23
N SER A 287 -17.42 -14.91 22.12
CA SER A 287 -18.53 -15.41 22.94
C SER A 287 -19.89 -15.34 22.25
N ARG A 288 -19.99 -14.59 21.14
CA ARG A 288 -21.22 -14.36 20.39
C ARG A 288 -20.96 -14.51 18.89
N VAL A 289 -21.97 -15.01 18.17
CA VAL A 289 -21.98 -15.11 16.71
C VAL A 289 -23.27 -14.50 16.20
N ASP A 290 -23.15 -13.55 15.29
CA ASP A 290 -24.29 -13.04 14.53
C ASP A 290 -24.50 -13.87 13.27
N PHE A 291 -25.74 -14.02 12.83
CA PHE A 291 -26.12 -14.90 11.74
C PHE A 291 -26.79 -14.08 10.64
N VAL A 292 -26.25 -14.14 9.42
CA VAL A 292 -26.74 -13.36 8.28
C VAL A 292 -27.00 -14.27 7.09
N LYS A 293 -28.22 -14.26 6.56
CA LYS A 293 -28.53 -14.96 5.31
C LYS A 293 -28.02 -14.13 4.14
N ILE A 294 -27.19 -14.73 3.28
CA ILE A 294 -26.55 -14.03 2.15
C ILE A 294 -27.60 -13.47 1.19
N ASP A 295 -28.68 -14.21 0.95
CA ASP A 295 -29.77 -13.80 0.05
C ASP A 295 -30.55 -12.58 0.58
N ASP A 296 -30.46 -12.28 1.88
CA ASP A 296 -31.11 -11.13 2.51
C ASP A 296 -30.21 -9.87 2.49
N ILE A 297 -28.97 -9.97 1.99
CA ILE A 297 -28.05 -8.83 1.89
C ILE A 297 -28.51 -7.89 0.77
N ALA A 298 -28.90 -6.67 1.14
CA ALA A 298 -29.19 -5.62 0.18
C ALA A 298 -27.92 -5.18 -0.56
N ILE A 299 -27.91 -5.34 -1.90
CA ILE A 299 -26.77 -5.01 -2.76
C ILE A 299 -26.83 -3.52 -3.18
N GLN A 300 -26.83 -2.61 -2.20
CA GLN A 300 -26.60 -1.19 -2.47
C GLN A 300 -25.25 -0.78 -1.88
N SER A 301 -24.33 -0.39 -2.75
CA SER A 301 -22.99 0.05 -2.40
C SER A 301 -22.58 1.22 -3.30
N GLU A 302 -21.85 2.18 -2.74
CA GLU A 302 -21.27 3.29 -3.50
C GLU A 302 -20.25 2.75 -4.54
N LYS A 303 -20.11 3.45 -5.67
CA LYS A 303 -19.17 3.07 -6.75
C LYS A 303 -17.73 2.92 -6.24
N SER A 304 -17.32 3.75 -5.28
CA SER A 304 -16.02 3.68 -4.61
C SER A 304 -15.80 2.34 -3.90
N ILE A 305 -16.79 1.87 -3.14
CA ILE A 305 -16.75 0.58 -2.43
C ILE A 305 -16.71 -0.58 -3.43
N GLU A 306 -17.43 -0.49 -4.54
CA GLU A 306 -17.40 -1.54 -5.58
C GLU A 306 -16.02 -1.68 -6.23
N LEU A 307 -15.36 -0.56 -6.54
CA LEU A 307 -14.02 -0.56 -7.11
C LEU A 307 -12.98 -1.10 -6.11
N GLU A 308 -13.09 -0.71 -4.84
CA GLU A 308 -12.26 -1.22 -3.76
C GLU A 308 -12.39 -2.74 -3.59
N ILE A 309 -13.62 -3.25 -3.46
CA ILE A 309 -13.89 -4.68 -3.30
C ILE A 309 -13.39 -5.47 -4.51
N LYS A 310 -13.55 -4.92 -5.71
CA LYS A 310 -13.05 -5.53 -6.94
C LYS A 310 -11.52 -5.66 -6.92
N ALA A 311 -10.81 -4.63 -6.49
CA ALA A 311 -9.35 -4.65 -6.36
C ALA A 311 -8.90 -5.67 -5.31
N TYR A 312 -9.54 -5.67 -4.13
CA TYR A 312 -9.31 -6.67 -3.07
C TYR A 312 -9.48 -8.09 -3.59
N LEU A 313 -10.63 -8.41 -4.18
CA LEU A 313 -10.94 -9.74 -4.72
C LEU A 313 -9.99 -10.16 -5.84
N GLY A 314 -9.48 -9.19 -6.62
CA GLY A 314 -8.43 -9.41 -7.62
C GLY A 314 -7.13 -9.91 -6.98
N SER A 315 -6.73 -9.33 -5.85
CA SER A 315 -5.49 -9.68 -5.11
C SER A 315 -5.56 -10.97 -4.29
N VAL A 316 -6.67 -11.72 -4.32
CA VAL A 316 -6.79 -12.97 -3.55
C VAL A 316 -6.30 -14.17 -4.36
N GLY A 317 -5.09 -14.64 -4.03
CA GLY A 317 -4.53 -15.90 -4.51
C GLY A 317 -5.06 -17.13 -3.76
N GLY A 318 -4.87 -18.32 -4.35
CA GLY A 318 -5.12 -19.62 -3.73
C GLY A 318 -6.58 -20.03 -3.63
N ILE A 319 -7.52 -19.27 -4.20
CA ILE A 319 -8.97 -19.48 -4.05
C ILE A 319 -9.65 -19.54 -5.42
N GLY A 320 -10.67 -20.41 -5.52
CA GLY A 320 -11.52 -20.52 -6.70
C GLY A 320 -12.28 -19.23 -7.01
N PHE A 321 -12.37 -18.87 -8.29
CA PHE A 321 -13.02 -17.63 -8.72
C PHE A 321 -14.52 -17.58 -8.36
N ASP A 322 -15.20 -18.73 -8.29
CA ASP A 322 -16.58 -18.84 -7.83
C ASP A 322 -16.74 -18.45 -6.35
N ILE A 323 -15.77 -18.81 -5.50
CA ILE A 323 -15.75 -18.43 -4.08
C ILE A 323 -15.51 -16.93 -3.95
N ILE A 324 -14.59 -16.37 -4.74
CA ILE A 324 -14.34 -14.92 -4.81
C ILE A 324 -15.63 -14.17 -5.17
N GLN A 325 -16.40 -14.67 -6.14
CA GLN A 325 -17.71 -14.07 -6.49
C GLN A 325 -18.73 -14.18 -5.36
N LYS A 326 -18.80 -15.31 -4.65
CA LYS A 326 -19.69 -15.50 -3.48
C LYS A 326 -19.32 -14.59 -2.30
N ALA A 327 -18.05 -14.22 -2.15
CA ALA A 327 -17.60 -13.29 -1.12
C ALA A 327 -18.04 -11.84 -1.38
N ASN A 328 -18.28 -11.45 -2.63
CA ASN A 328 -18.64 -10.07 -3.01
C ASN A 328 -19.84 -9.48 -2.23
N PRO A 329 -21.02 -10.12 -2.16
CA PRO A 329 -22.13 -9.58 -1.35
C PRO A 329 -21.79 -9.46 0.14
N ILE A 330 -20.96 -10.37 0.67
CA ILE A 330 -20.52 -10.33 2.08
C ILE A 330 -19.61 -9.13 2.31
N LEU A 331 -18.66 -8.87 1.41
CA LEU A 331 -17.77 -7.72 1.51
C LEU A 331 -18.56 -6.40 1.42
N LYS A 332 -19.57 -6.34 0.53
CA LYS A 332 -20.49 -5.19 0.46
C LYS A 332 -21.25 -5.01 1.77
N TYR A 333 -21.74 -6.10 2.37
CA TYR A 333 -22.35 -6.05 3.69
C TYR A 333 -21.38 -5.47 4.72
N LEU A 334 -20.16 -6.00 4.83
CA LEU A 334 -19.18 -5.55 5.81
C LEU A 334 -18.75 -4.08 5.62
N ARG A 335 -18.73 -3.58 4.39
CA ARG A 335 -18.27 -2.21 4.03
C ARG A 335 -19.37 -1.17 3.96
N SER A 336 -20.64 -1.57 3.81
CA SER A 336 -21.77 -0.65 3.74
C SER A 336 -22.37 -0.39 5.13
N LYS A 337 -23.06 0.74 5.27
CA LYS A 337 -23.90 1.00 6.45
C LYS A 337 -25.15 0.13 6.40
N HIS A 338 -25.55 -0.43 7.53
CA HIS A 338 -26.80 -1.19 7.68
C HIS A 338 -27.97 -0.33 8.18
N ASP A 339 -27.67 0.78 8.86
CA ASP A 339 -28.62 1.75 9.41
C ASP A 339 -27.96 3.14 9.38
N GLU A 340 -28.75 4.23 9.29
CA GLU A 340 -28.26 5.62 9.31
C GLU A 340 -27.41 5.93 10.55
N CYS A 341 -27.73 5.25 11.67
CA CYS A 341 -27.06 5.45 12.96
C CYS A 341 -25.81 4.56 13.17
N CYS A 342 -25.55 3.59 12.30
CA CYS A 342 -24.47 2.61 12.49
C CYS A 342 -23.34 2.83 11.47
N ASN A 343 -22.10 2.79 11.95
CA ASN A 343 -20.94 2.73 11.07
C ASN A 343 -20.86 1.34 10.40
N PRO A 344 -20.21 1.24 9.22
CA PRO A 344 -19.87 -0.06 8.64
C PRO A 344 -19.02 -0.89 9.60
N ILE A 345 -19.13 -2.22 9.51
CA ILE A 345 -18.35 -3.16 10.33
C ILE A 345 -16.86 -2.98 10.05
N ILE A 346 -16.50 -2.96 8.76
CA ILE A 346 -15.16 -2.61 8.31
C ILE A 346 -15.22 -1.18 7.79
N GLN A 347 -14.51 -0.26 8.43
CA GLN A 347 -14.53 1.17 8.07
C GLN A 347 -13.47 1.54 7.04
N GLN A 348 -12.29 0.91 7.11
CA GLN A 348 -11.20 1.11 6.16
C GLN A 348 -11.38 0.27 4.88
N PRO A 349 -10.71 0.62 3.79
CA PRO A 349 -10.72 -0.22 2.60
C PRO A 349 -10.17 -1.62 2.85
N VAL A 350 -10.83 -2.67 2.36
CA VAL A 350 -10.33 -4.05 2.52
C VAL A 350 -9.08 -4.30 1.68
N CYS A 351 -8.11 -5.03 2.24
CA CYS A 351 -6.89 -5.44 1.55
C CYS A 351 -6.50 -6.87 1.90
N ASN A 352 -5.80 -7.57 0.99
CA ASN A 352 -5.19 -8.86 1.27
C ASN A 352 -3.72 -8.82 0.88
N THR A 353 -2.89 -8.26 1.76
CA THR A 353 -1.46 -8.05 1.49
C THR A 353 -0.61 -8.57 2.65
N VAL A 354 0.70 -8.70 2.43
CA VAL A 354 1.66 -9.22 3.41
C VAL A 354 1.69 -8.33 4.67
N ASN A 355 1.62 -7.01 4.49
CA ASN A 355 1.75 -6.03 5.56
C ASN A 355 0.45 -5.26 5.91
N GLY A 356 -0.66 -5.50 5.20
CA GLY A 356 -1.95 -4.86 5.49
C GLY A 356 -2.19 -3.50 4.86
N LYS A 357 -1.41 -3.13 3.85
CA LYS A 357 -1.69 -1.95 3.01
C LYS A 357 -2.62 -2.29 1.85
N VAL A 358 -3.38 -1.32 1.34
CA VAL A 358 -4.38 -1.56 0.28
C VAL A 358 -3.75 -1.50 -1.09
N HIS A 359 -3.97 -2.55 -1.89
CA HIS A 359 -3.76 -2.48 -3.34
C HIS A 359 -4.95 -1.75 -4.00
N TYR A 360 -5.06 -0.43 -3.78
CA TYR A 360 -6.07 0.44 -4.40
C TYR A 360 -5.42 1.75 -4.83
N HIS A 361 -5.33 1.95 -6.15
CA HIS A 361 -4.57 3.05 -6.73
C HIS A 361 -5.28 4.39 -6.50
N GLU A 362 -4.63 5.26 -5.75
CA GLU A 362 -4.89 6.68 -5.64
C GLU A 362 -3.86 7.45 -6.47
N PHE A 363 -4.20 8.67 -6.88
CA PHE A 363 -3.22 9.49 -7.59
C PHE A 363 -2.20 10.11 -6.61
N PRO A 364 -0.94 10.33 -7.04
CA PRO A 364 0.15 10.81 -6.19
C PRO A 364 -0.23 12.02 -5.31
N GLY A 365 0.00 11.88 -4.00
CA GLY A 365 -0.27 12.91 -2.98
C GLY A 365 -1.60 12.74 -2.25
N MET A 366 -2.35 11.68 -2.53
CA MET A 366 -3.65 11.38 -1.92
C MET A 366 -3.65 10.11 -1.05
N GLY A 367 -2.51 9.45 -0.92
CA GLY A 367 -2.29 8.30 -0.06
C GLY A 367 -1.13 8.53 0.91
N GLU A 368 -0.46 7.44 1.28
CA GLU A 368 0.50 7.37 2.39
C GLU A 368 1.93 7.06 1.92
N ILE A 369 2.16 6.90 0.60
CA ILE A 369 3.51 6.65 0.08
C ILE A 369 4.38 7.90 0.24
N ASP A 370 5.56 7.75 0.86
CA ASP A 370 6.58 8.80 0.92
C ASP A 370 7.33 8.89 -0.42
N PHE A 371 6.71 9.56 -1.39
CA PHE A 371 7.32 9.77 -2.70
C PHE A 371 8.62 10.57 -2.65
N HIS A 372 8.84 11.43 -1.65
CA HIS A 372 10.13 12.10 -1.51
C HIS A 372 11.23 11.07 -1.21
N ALA A 373 11.01 10.19 -0.24
CA ALA A 373 11.96 9.13 0.11
C ALA A 373 12.19 8.16 -1.06
N VAL A 374 11.11 7.73 -1.73
CA VAL A 374 11.21 6.82 -2.89
C VAL A 374 11.99 7.46 -4.03
N LEU A 375 11.60 8.65 -4.49
CA LEU A 375 12.25 9.31 -5.64
C LEU A 375 13.71 9.66 -5.33
N LYS A 376 14.03 10.00 -4.08
CA LYS A 376 15.41 10.17 -3.62
C LYS A 376 16.18 8.86 -3.68
N ALA A 377 15.60 7.75 -3.21
CA ALA A 377 16.23 6.43 -3.29
C ALA A 377 16.51 6.01 -4.73
N LEU A 378 15.58 6.28 -5.67
CA LEU A 378 15.80 6.05 -7.10
C LEU A 378 17.01 6.83 -7.62
N LYS A 379 17.09 8.13 -7.28
CA LYS A 379 18.17 9.01 -7.71
C LYS A 379 19.52 8.59 -7.12
N ASP A 380 19.58 8.34 -5.81
CA ASP A 380 20.82 8.02 -5.08
C ASP A 380 21.44 6.70 -5.55
N ASN A 381 20.61 5.75 -5.98
CA ASN A 381 21.03 4.46 -6.51
C ASN A 381 21.14 4.45 -8.05
N GLY A 382 21.06 5.62 -8.70
CA GLY A 382 21.41 5.79 -10.11
C GLY A 382 20.34 5.37 -11.12
N TYR A 383 19.08 5.22 -10.72
CA TYR A 383 17.99 4.93 -11.65
C TYR A 383 17.80 6.09 -12.64
N ASN A 384 17.77 5.77 -13.94
CA ASN A 384 17.70 6.75 -15.03
C ASN A 384 16.62 6.44 -16.08
N GLY A 385 15.75 5.46 -15.80
CA GLY A 385 14.64 5.05 -16.67
C GLY A 385 13.41 5.94 -16.56
N TYR A 386 12.23 5.32 -16.73
CA TYR A 386 10.93 5.98 -16.63
C TYR A 386 10.16 5.49 -15.40
N VAL A 387 9.53 6.42 -14.69
CA VAL A 387 8.58 6.11 -13.62
C VAL A 387 7.17 6.41 -14.13
N THR A 388 6.35 5.37 -14.27
CA THR A 388 5.04 5.44 -14.93
C THR A 388 3.93 5.58 -13.91
N VAL A 389 3.10 6.62 -14.04
CA VAL A 389 1.88 6.76 -13.25
C VAL A 389 0.80 5.82 -13.77
N GLU A 390 0.29 4.91 -12.94
CA GLU A 390 -0.74 3.93 -13.32
C GLU A 390 -2.04 4.11 -12.51
N LEU A 391 -3.10 4.62 -13.15
CA LEU A 391 -4.34 5.04 -12.46
C LEU A 391 -5.61 4.54 -13.17
N TYR A 392 -5.77 3.22 -13.29
CA TYR A 392 -6.92 2.62 -13.97
C TYR A 392 -8.28 2.92 -13.31
N ASN A 393 -8.32 3.16 -11.99
CA ASN A 393 -9.55 3.52 -11.27
C ASN A 393 -10.02 4.97 -11.48
N HIS A 394 -9.20 5.82 -12.09
CA HIS A 394 -9.45 7.26 -12.23
C HIS A 394 -9.67 7.70 -13.68
N SER A 395 -9.97 6.75 -14.58
CA SER A 395 -10.17 7.04 -16.01
C SER A 395 -11.35 8.00 -16.29
N ASP A 396 -12.35 8.06 -15.39
CA ASP A 396 -13.48 8.99 -15.50
C ASP A 396 -13.12 10.44 -15.11
N VAL A 397 -12.00 10.65 -14.41
CA VAL A 397 -11.56 11.95 -13.89
C VAL A 397 -10.15 12.32 -14.37
N TRP A 398 -9.75 11.75 -15.52
CA TRP A 398 -8.41 11.90 -16.10
C TRP A 398 -7.95 13.36 -16.26
N GLU A 399 -8.85 14.27 -16.61
CA GLU A 399 -8.56 15.72 -16.79
C GLU A 399 -7.97 16.36 -15.55
N LYS A 400 -8.36 15.86 -14.37
CA LYS A 400 -7.84 16.30 -13.08
C LYS A 400 -6.58 15.53 -12.69
N VAL A 401 -6.67 14.20 -12.67
CA VAL A 401 -5.61 13.36 -12.06
C VAL A 401 -4.30 13.42 -12.84
N LEU A 402 -4.37 13.55 -14.16
CA LEU A 402 -3.18 13.51 -15.01
C LEU A 402 -2.25 14.72 -14.76
N PRO A 403 -2.71 16.00 -14.82
CA PRO A 403 -1.86 17.15 -14.47
C PRO A 403 -1.51 17.24 -12.98
N GLU A 404 -2.42 16.84 -12.08
CA GLU A 404 -2.15 16.85 -10.62
C GLU A 404 -1.04 15.87 -10.23
N SER A 405 -1.08 14.63 -10.75
CA SER A 405 -0.06 13.61 -10.52
C SER A 405 1.33 14.14 -10.91
N ARG A 406 1.42 14.73 -12.10
CA ARG A 406 2.69 15.29 -12.57
C ARG A 406 3.17 16.44 -11.70
N LYS A 407 2.28 17.38 -11.37
CA LYS A 407 2.63 18.53 -10.53
C LYS A 407 3.18 18.08 -9.19
N TYR A 408 2.53 17.11 -8.55
CA TYR A 408 2.96 16.56 -7.26
C TYR A 408 4.34 15.89 -7.37
N LEU A 409 4.52 14.97 -8.31
CA LEU A 409 5.79 14.27 -8.49
C LEU A 409 6.93 15.22 -8.85
N MET A 410 6.69 16.21 -9.70
CA MET A 410 7.68 17.25 -10.01
C MET A 410 8.03 18.09 -8.78
N ALA A 411 7.06 18.40 -7.91
CA ALA A 411 7.35 19.07 -6.64
C ALA A 411 8.22 18.17 -5.74
N CYS A 412 7.94 16.86 -5.67
CA CYS A 412 8.78 15.93 -4.91
C CYS A 412 10.21 15.83 -5.45
N MET A 413 10.37 15.81 -6.79
CA MET A 413 11.67 15.81 -7.47
C MET A 413 12.42 17.14 -7.31
N ASN A 414 11.71 18.27 -7.29
CA ASN A 414 12.28 19.62 -7.23
C ASN A 414 12.44 20.18 -5.82
N ALA A 415 11.88 19.54 -4.79
CA ALA A 415 12.10 19.92 -3.40
C ALA A 415 13.61 19.95 -3.05
N GLU A 416 14.45 19.19 -3.77
CA GLU A 416 15.92 19.28 -3.68
C GLU A 416 16.52 20.59 -4.26
N ASN A 417 15.83 21.27 -5.18
CA ASN A 417 16.25 22.53 -5.79
C ASN A 417 15.72 23.76 -5.05
N GLU A 418 14.54 23.69 -4.43
CA GLU A 418 14.00 24.77 -3.58
C GLU A 418 14.59 24.75 -2.15
N ALA A 419 15.05 23.60 -1.66
CA ALA A 419 15.86 23.48 -0.44
C ALA A 419 17.23 24.16 -0.55
N LYS A 420 17.65 24.64 -1.75
CA LYS A 420 18.86 25.46 -1.91
C LYS A 420 18.67 26.94 -1.62
N THR A 421 17.45 27.41 -1.31
CA THR A 421 17.22 28.83 -0.96
C THR A 421 16.49 29.08 0.36
N SER A 422 16.27 28.07 1.21
CA SER A 422 15.75 28.30 2.56
C SER A 422 16.23 27.23 3.54
N LYS A 423 16.95 27.68 4.60
CA LYS A 423 17.36 27.02 5.85
C LYS A 423 17.75 25.53 5.75
N GLU A 424 19.02 25.22 5.99
CA GLU A 424 19.59 23.86 6.02
C GLU A 424 18.70 22.87 6.80
N GLU A 425 18.44 21.69 6.24
CA GLU A 425 17.69 20.61 6.88
C GLU A 425 18.58 19.38 7.12
N THR A 426 18.38 18.71 8.25
CA THR A 426 19.11 17.51 8.66
C THR A 426 18.09 16.41 8.98
N TYR A 427 18.11 15.32 8.20
CA TYR A 427 17.10 14.23 8.27
C TYR A 427 15.65 14.72 8.14
N GLY A 428 15.41 15.75 7.33
CA GLY A 428 14.09 16.37 7.12
C GLY A 428 13.68 17.37 8.21
N TRP A 429 14.49 17.55 9.26
CA TRP A 429 14.24 18.53 10.32
C TRP A 429 15.01 19.83 10.07
N ILE A 430 14.44 20.96 10.50
CA ILE A 430 15.09 22.27 10.45
C ILE A 430 16.40 22.22 11.26
N SER A 431 17.55 22.46 10.62
CA SER A 431 18.88 22.30 11.27
C SER A 431 19.13 23.33 12.36
N GLU A 432 18.50 24.51 12.32
CA GLU A 432 18.52 25.48 13.43
C GLU A 432 17.93 24.91 14.73
N GLY A 433 17.13 23.84 14.62
CA GLY A 433 16.59 23.10 15.74
C GLY A 433 17.59 22.12 16.37
N LEU A 434 18.77 21.87 15.79
CA LEU A 434 19.76 20.96 16.35
C LEU A 434 20.59 21.60 17.47
N GLY A 435 20.97 20.79 18.44
CA GLY A 435 21.81 21.17 19.57
C GLY A 435 21.07 22.01 20.62
N GLU A 436 21.84 22.84 21.31
CA GLU A 436 21.33 23.73 22.34
C GLU A 436 20.58 24.92 21.74
N VAL A 437 19.41 25.24 22.29
CA VAL A 437 18.58 26.36 21.85
C VAL A 437 18.47 27.43 22.92
N ASN A 438 18.41 28.70 22.49
CA ASN A 438 18.10 29.79 23.39
C ASN A 438 16.60 29.80 23.71
N HIS A 439 16.25 29.36 24.91
CA HIS A 439 14.85 29.27 25.38
C HIS A 439 14.10 30.61 25.43
N ARG A 440 14.78 31.76 25.24
CA ARG A 440 14.13 33.08 25.06
C ARG A 440 13.56 33.28 23.65
N LEU A 441 14.04 32.53 22.67
CA LEU A 441 13.70 32.69 21.25
C LEU A 441 12.69 31.65 20.76
N VAL A 442 12.46 30.59 21.53
CA VAL A 442 11.56 29.51 21.14
C VAL A 442 10.09 29.83 21.46
N LYS A 443 9.17 29.28 20.67
CA LYS A 443 7.72 29.43 20.86
C LYS A 443 7.04 28.08 21.06
N ALA A 444 6.60 27.79 22.27
CA ALA A 444 5.84 26.57 22.55
C ALA A 444 4.38 26.70 22.05
N PRO A 445 3.74 25.59 21.64
CA PRO A 445 4.28 24.23 21.58
C PRO A 445 5.07 23.94 20.29
N TYR A 446 6.11 23.13 20.40
CA TYR A 446 6.91 22.70 19.24
C TYR A 446 7.44 21.28 19.38
N ILE A 447 7.81 20.70 18.24
CA ILE A 447 8.52 19.43 18.11
C ILE A 447 9.78 19.72 17.31
N ARG A 448 10.94 19.34 17.82
CA ARG A 448 12.21 19.46 17.10
C ARG A 448 13.07 18.22 17.27
N LEU A 449 13.88 17.92 16.26
CA LEU A 449 15.04 17.06 16.42
C LEU A 449 16.13 17.87 17.13
N SER A 450 16.48 17.51 18.35
CA SER A 450 17.51 18.20 19.14
C SER A 450 18.88 17.57 18.97
N GLN A 451 18.98 16.25 18.84
CA GLN A 451 20.25 15.56 18.65
C GLN A 451 20.05 14.23 17.92
N TYR A 452 21.12 13.73 17.29
CA TYR A 452 21.19 12.34 16.84
C TYR A 452 22.59 11.76 17.09
N THR A 453 22.69 10.44 17.19
CA THR A 453 23.97 9.72 17.35
C THR A 453 23.99 8.51 16.43
N LYS A 454 25.00 8.43 15.56
CA LYS A 454 25.21 7.29 14.67
C LYS A 454 26.06 6.21 15.35
N GLY A 455 25.54 5.00 15.39
CA GLY A 455 26.24 3.81 15.86
C GLY A 455 27.21 3.25 14.81
N ASN A 456 28.15 2.43 15.28
CA ASN A 456 29.22 1.85 14.45
C ASN A 456 28.70 0.92 13.32
N LYS A 457 27.47 0.43 13.43
CA LYS A 457 26.83 -0.46 12.45
C LYS A 457 25.88 0.26 11.49
N GLY A 458 25.78 1.58 11.57
CA GLY A 458 24.92 2.39 10.69
C GLY A 458 23.59 2.82 11.32
N ASP A 459 23.18 2.20 12.43
CA ASP A 459 22.00 2.62 13.20
C ASP A 459 22.14 4.06 13.71
N ILE A 460 21.03 4.78 13.85
CA ILE A 460 21.00 6.15 14.35
C ILE A 460 19.96 6.27 15.45
N VAL A 461 20.37 6.81 16.59
CA VAL A 461 19.47 7.20 17.69
C VAL A 461 19.12 8.68 17.53
N PHE A 462 17.83 9.00 17.45
CA PHE A 462 17.33 10.37 17.34
C PHE A 462 16.71 10.82 18.67
N PHE A 463 16.91 12.08 19.02
CA PHE A 463 16.41 12.73 20.23
C PHE A 463 15.54 13.91 19.83
N TYR A 464 14.31 13.92 20.32
CA TYR A 464 13.33 14.97 20.05
C TYR A 464 12.92 15.69 21.32
N ASP A 465 12.71 16.99 21.20
CA ASP A 465 12.05 17.78 22.23
C ASP A 465 10.57 17.92 21.86
N LEU A 466 9.68 17.36 22.67
CA LEU A 466 8.24 17.62 22.64
C LEU A 466 7.95 18.74 23.63
N ARG A 467 7.91 19.99 23.17
CA ARG A 467 7.66 21.15 24.04
C ARG A 467 6.17 21.43 24.16
N PHE A 468 5.65 21.38 25.38
CA PHE A 468 4.24 21.59 25.68
C PHE A 468 3.96 23.03 26.14
N THR A 469 4.80 23.57 27.02
CA THR A 469 4.59 24.90 27.61
C THR A 469 5.77 25.82 27.38
N GLN A 470 5.50 27.14 27.39
CA GLN A 470 6.51 28.15 27.11
C GLN A 470 7.58 28.17 28.21
N PRO A 471 8.85 27.90 27.88
CA PRO A 471 9.96 27.94 28.84
C PRO A 471 10.03 29.27 29.59
N ASN A 472 10.37 29.21 30.89
CA ASN A 472 10.49 30.36 31.78
C ASN A 472 9.20 31.17 32.00
N LYS A 473 8.04 30.70 31.52
CA LYS A 473 6.75 31.37 31.70
C LYS A 473 5.69 30.46 32.30
N VAL A 474 5.56 29.24 31.78
CA VAL A 474 4.49 28.31 32.18
C VAL A 474 5.08 26.92 32.40
N TYR A 475 4.77 26.34 33.55
CA TYR A 475 5.22 25.01 33.96
C TYR A 475 4.01 24.09 34.15
N MET A 476 4.17 22.82 33.80
CA MET A 476 3.15 21.81 34.07
C MET A 476 3.15 21.43 35.55
N GLU A 477 1.96 21.31 36.14
CA GLU A 477 1.85 20.70 37.46
C GLU A 477 2.39 19.26 37.42
N THR A 478 3.10 18.85 38.47
CA THR A 478 3.83 17.59 38.49
C THR A 478 2.90 16.38 38.32
N ARG A 479 1.66 16.44 38.82
CA ARG A 479 0.65 15.39 38.61
C ARG A 479 0.21 15.26 37.15
N VAL A 480 0.10 16.39 36.44
CA VAL A 480 -0.24 16.43 35.02
C VAL A 480 0.92 15.91 34.18
N LEU A 481 2.15 16.35 34.49
CA LEU A 481 3.37 15.88 33.85
C LEU A 481 3.53 14.36 33.97
N HIS A 482 3.34 13.83 35.18
CA HIS A 482 3.45 12.39 35.46
C HIS A 482 2.36 11.58 34.75
N SER A 483 1.11 12.06 34.72
CA SER A 483 0.06 11.44 33.89
C SER A 483 0.44 11.41 32.42
N LEU A 484 0.93 12.53 31.88
CA LEU A 484 1.31 12.62 30.47
C LEU A 484 2.48 11.72 30.11
N GLU A 485 3.44 11.51 31.01
CA GLU A 485 4.54 10.55 30.80
C GLU A 485 3.99 9.14 30.53
N HIS A 486 3.10 8.63 31.38
CA HIS A 486 2.49 7.31 31.25
C HIS A 486 1.63 7.18 29.99
N LEU A 487 0.84 8.21 29.72
CA LEU A 487 -0.04 8.29 28.56
C LEU A 487 0.74 8.30 27.23
N LEU A 488 1.79 9.13 27.15
CA LEU A 488 2.68 9.19 25.99
C LEU A 488 3.48 7.89 25.85
N LEU A 489 3.94 7.29 26.95
CA LEU A 489 4.66 6.02 26.94
C LEU A 489 3.79 4.90 26.33
N ALA A 490 2.54 4.77 26.78
CA ALA A 490 1.61 3.78 26.26
C ALA A 490 1.34 4.00 24.76
N GLY A 491 1.07 5.24 24.35
CA GLY A 491 0.78 5.57 22.95
C GLY A 491 1.97 5.37 22.02
N PHE A 492 3.16 5.87 22.39
CA PHE A 492 4.35 5.71 21.55
C PHE A 492 4.82 4.26 21.45
N ARG A 493 4.73 3.46 22.52
CA ARG A 493 5.00 2.01 22.43
C ARG A 493 4.10 1.29 21.43
N LYS A 494 2.87 1.77 21.28
CA LYS A 494 1.85 1.16 20.41
C LYS A 494 1.99 1.58 18.94
N TYR A 495 2.41 2.83 18.68
CA TYR A 495 2.30 3.42 17.35
C TYR A 495 3.61 3.89 16.72
N LEU A 496 4.70 3.99 17.48
CA LEU A 496 5.95 4.52 16.97
C LEU A 496 6.98 3.41 16.78
N ASP A 497 7.26 3.08 15.53
CA ASP A 497 8.33 2.14 15.20
C ASP A 497 9.68 2.70 15.62
N GLY A 498 10.52 1.81 16.16
CA GLY A 498 11.83 2.21 16.71
C GLY A 498 11.73 3.06 17.99
N PHE A 499 10.59 3.11 18.69
CA PHE A 499 10.50 3.78 19.98
C PHE A 499 11.52 3.23 20.99
N ILE A 500 12.31 4.12 21.61
CA ILE A 500 13.24 3.78 22.69
C ILE A 500 12.67 4.25 24.04
N SER A 501 12.32 5.54 24.15
CA SER A 501 11.87 6.12 25.41
C SER A 501 11.12 7.43 25.22
N VAL A 502 10.24 7.75 26.15
CA VAL A 502 9.73 9.10 26.40
C VAL A 502 9.97 9.44 27.86
N SER A 503 10.43 10.64 28.17
CA SER A 503 10.75 11.02 29.56
C SER A 503 10.46 12.50 29.82
N PRO A 504 9.97 12.86 31.00
CA PRO A 504 9.65 14.25 31.33
C PRO A 504 10.94 15.08 31.40
N MET A 505 10.86 16.33 30.92
CA MET A 505 11.94 17.29 31.14
C MET A 505 11.90 17.79 32.57
N GLY A 506 13.06 17.83 33.25
CA GLY A 506 13.15 18.30 34.64
C GLY A 506 12.64 19.74 34.86
N CYS A 507 12.66 20.56 33.81
CA CYS A 507 12.08 21.91 33.82
C CYS A 507 10.55 21.94 33.67
N GLN A 508 9.86 20.79 33.64
CA GLN A 508 8.39 20.66 33.60
C GLN A 508 7.70 21.37 32.43
N THR A 509 8.37 21.48 31.28
CA THR A 509 7.84 22.18 30.09
C THR A 509 7.63 21.30 28.87
N GLY A 510 7.97 20.01 28.95
CA GLY A 510 7.80 19.06 27.86
C GLY A 510 8.37 17.69 28.18
N PHE A 511 8.61 16.92 27.12
CA PHE A 511 9.14 15.56 27.15
C PHE A 511 10.28 15.38 26.13
N TYR A 512 11.25 14.54 26.46
CA TYR A 512 12.19 14.01 25.48
C TYR A 512 11.63 12.73 24.88
N LEU A 513 11.63 12.62 23.56
CA LEU A 513 11.30 11.40 22.83
C LEU A 513 12.56 10.87 22.15
N ILE A 514 12.84 9.57 22.28
CA ILE A 514 14.02 8.92 21.72
C ILE A 514 13.58 7.80 20.79
N THR A 515 14.14 7.74 19.59
CA THR A 515 13.84 6.70 18.60
C THR A 515 15.11 6.10 17.98
N LEU A 516 14.99 4.88 17.47
CA LEU A 516 15.99 4.16 16.69
C LEU A 516 15.56 4.18 15.23
N ASN A 517 16.40 4.73 14.35
CA ASN A 517 16.21 4.75 12.90
C ASN A 517 14.93 5.45 12.39
N SER A 518 14.13 6.07 13.26
CA SER A 518 12.89 6.79 12.90
C SER A 518 13.11 8.30 12.94
N SER A 519 13.39 8.89 11.77
CA SER A 519 13.68 10.33 11.59
C SER A 519 12.65 11.13 10.81
N ASN A 520 11.69 10.47 10.15
CA ASN A 520 10.73 11.15 9.28
C ASN A 520 9.82 12.11 10.08
N VAL A 521 9.83 13.40 9.72
CA VAL A 521 9.07 14.46 10.42
C VAL A 521 7.58 14.18 10.42
N GLN A 522 7.02 13.81 9.26
CA GLN A 522 5.60 13.54 9.08
C GLN A 522 5.18 12.36 9.95
N HIS A 523 5.94 11.27 9.96
CA HIS A 523 5.68 10.10 10.79
C HIS A 523 5.73 10.41 12.29
N ILE A 524 6.72 11.18 12.75
CA ILE A 524 6.83 11.57 14.16
C ILE A 524 5.66 12.48 14.56
N THR A 525 5.33 13.47 13.73
CA THR A 525 4.27 14.44 14.04
C THR A 525 2.87 13.83 13.94
N SER A 526 2.61 12.96 12.96
CA SER A 526 1.32 12.26 12.82
C SER A 526 1.13 11.22 13.94
N THR A 527 2.18 10.49 14.31
CA THR A 527 2.14 9.56 15.44
C THR A 527 1.89 10.31 16.75
N PHE A 528 2.57 11.43 16.98
CA PHE A 528 2.33 12.25 18.16
C PHE A 528 0.89 12.78 18.20
N GLU A 529 0.35 13.27 17.08
CA GLU A 529 -1.06 13.66 17.00
C GLU A 529 -2.01 12.52 17.33
N ARG A 530 -1.77 11.32 16.78
CA ARG A 530 -2.57 10.13 17.03
C ARG A 530 -2.58 9.78 18.52
N VAL A 531 -1.41 9.77 19.16
CA VAL A 531 -1.26 9.53 20.60
C VAL A 531 -2.03 10.57 21.40
N LEU A 532 -1.86 11.86 21.10
CA LEU A 532 -2.61 12.93 21.76
C LEU A 532 -4.13 12.76 21.63
N ARG A 533 -4.62 12.37 20.44
CA ARG A 533 -6.07 12.11 20.23
C ARG A 533 -6.56 10.90 21.02
N GLU A 534 -5.78 9.83 21.11
CA GLU A 534 -6.13 8.65 21.92
C GLU A 534 -6.22 9.02 23.41
N ILE A 535 -5.28 9.84 23.91
CA ILE A 535 -5.29 10.32 25.30
C ILE A 535 -6.60 11.01 25.68
N LEU A 536 -7.21 11.77 24.76
CA LEU A 536 -8.51 12.42 25.02
C LEU A 536 -9.63 11.40 25.25
N MET A 537 -9.51 10.20 24.70
CA MET A 537 -10.49 9.11 24.79
C MET A 537 -10.25 8.17 25.97
N MET A 538 -9.10 8.21 26.65
CA MET A 538 -8.76 7.28 27.74
C MET A 538 -9.50 7.60 29.03
N ASP A 539 -10.05 6.60 29.73
CA ASP A 539 -10.74 6.80 31.01
C ASP A 539 -9.83 6.70 32.23
N GLU A 540 -8.62 6.17 32.06
CA GLU A 540 -7.61 6.03 33.10
C GLU A 540 -6.19 6.26 32.57
N VAL A 541 -5.24 6.51 33.49
CA VAL A 541 -3.81 6.59 33.15
C VAL A 541 -3.24 5.16 33.13
N PRO A 542 -2.57 4.71 32.06
CA PRO A 542 -1.94 3.40 32.01
C PRO A 542 -0.86 3.22 33.08
N TYR A 543 -0.64 1.99 33.52
CA TYR A 543 0.44 1.62 34.45
C TYR A 543 0.38 2.39 35.79
N ASN A 544 -0.82 2.69 36.29
CA ASN A 544 -1.04 3.56 37.46
C ASN A 544 -1.20 2.81 38.78
N THR A 545 -0.88 1.51 38.84
CA THR A 545 -0.94 0.73 40.09
C THR A 545 0.34 0.84 40.90
N ASP A 546 0.30 0.52 42.19
CA ASP A 546 1.48 0.53 43.08
C ASP A 546 2.57 -0.48 42.69
N LYS A 547 2.22 -1.48 41.86
CA LYS A 547 3.16 -2.43 41.26
C LYS A 547 3.90 -1.87 40.04
N GLU A 548 3.27 -0.97 39.31
CA GLU A 548 3.74 -0.50 38.01
C GLU A 548 4.32 0.92 38.07
N CYS A 549 3.87 1.73 39.04
CA CYS A 549 4.27 3.10 39.25
C CYS A 549 4.81 3.30 40.67
N GLY A 550 5.99 3.91 40.78
CA GLY A 550 6.59 4.29 42.06
C GLY A 550 5.76 5.31 42.88
N GLN A 551 4.76 5.95 42.26
CA GLN A 551 3.86 6.90 42.91
C GLN A 551 2.44 6.88 42.30
N ALA A 552 1.80 5.72 42.30
CA ALA A 552 0.46 5.45 41.73
C ALA A 552 -0.64 6.50 42.05
N SER A 553 -0.66 7.08 43.25
CA SER A 553 -1.66 8.08 43.63
C SER A 553 -1.43 9.48 43.01
N HIS A 554 -0.33 9.68 42.29
CA HIS A 554 0.13 10.98 41.81
C HIS A 554 -0.22 11.24 40.33
N HIS A 555 -1.48 11.04 39.96
CA HIS A 555 -1.96 11.28 38.60
C HIS A 555 -3.09 12.32 38.56
N ASP A 556 -3.14 13.10 37.49
CA ASP A 556 -4.26 13.97 37.11
C ASP A 556 -4.57 13.80 35.61
N LEU A 557 -5.44 12.83 35.29
CA LEU A 557 -5.89 12.59 33.92
C LEU A 557 -6.66 13.77 33.34
N LYS A 558 -7.48 14.44 34.17
CA LYS A 558 -8.30 15.56 33.70
C LYS A 558 -7.41 16.73 33.28
N GLY A 559 -6.43 17.08 34.11
CA GLY A 559 -5.43 18.09 33.78
C GLY A 559 -4.61 17.73 32.54
N ALA A 560 -4.22 16.45 32.40
CA ALA A 560 -3.54 15.96 31.21
C ALA A 560 -4.37 16.16 29.93
N LYS A 561 -5.64 15.75 29.92
CA LYS A 561 -6.55 15.93 28.76
C LYS A 561 -6.73 17.39 28.38
N ILE A 562 -6.90 18.29 29.38
CA ILE A 562 -7.01 19.73 29.13
C ILE A 562 -5.76 20.26 28.43
N LEU A 563 -4.57 19.84 28.86
CA LEU A 563 -3.34 20.27 28.23
C LEU A 563 -3.20 19.69 26.82
N VAL A 564 -3.45 18.39 26.63
CA VAL A 564 -3.44 17.73 25.31
C VAL A 564 -4.32 18.46 24.30
N GLN A 565 -5.55 18.83 24.69
CA GLN A 565 -6.47 19.58 23.85
C GLN A 565 -5.85 20.91 23.36
N LYS A 566 -5.21 21.67 24.26
CA LYS A 566 -4.53 22.94 23.91
C LYS A 566 -3.35 22.74 22.96
N ILE A 567 -2.65 21.61 23.05
CA ILE A 567 -1.52 21.28 22.16
C ILE A 567 -2.03 20.94 20.76
N LEU A 568 -3.10 20.14 20.66
CA LEU A 568 -3.74 19.77 19.40
C LEU A 568 -4.32 20.99 18.66
N GLU A 569 -4.92 21.94 19.38
CA GLU A 569 -5.41 23.21 18.81
C GLU A 569 -4.29 24.04 18.15
N GLN A 570 -3.04 23.84 18.57
CA GLN A 570 -1.86 24.53 18.07
C GLN A 570 -1.01 23.67 17.12
N LYS A 571 -1.57 22.59 16.55
CA LYS A 571 -0.86 21.65 15.66
C LYS A 571 -0.07 22.33 14.53
N THR A 572 -0.63 23.37 13.91
CA THR A 572 0.02 24.10 12.79
C THR A 572 1.29 24.87 13.20
N SER A 573 1.56 24.98 14.50
CA SER A 573 2.75 25.63 15.05
C SER A 573 3.88 24.66 15.42
N TRP A 574 3.64 23.34 15.43
CA TRP A 574 4.60 22.40 16.02
C TRP A 574 5.99 22.42 15.37
N LEU A 575 6.10 22.70 14.07
CA LEU A 575 7.38 22.78 13.37
C LEU A 575 7.98 24.19 13.36
N LYS A 576 7.34 25.16 14.03
CA LYS A 576 7.81 26.56 14.13
C LYS A 576 8.51 26.76 15.48
N ILE A 577 9.80 26.42 15.53
CA ILE A 577 10.57 26.41 16.78
C ILE A 577 10.79 27.83 17.33
N PHE A 578 11.07 28.81 16.45
CA PHE A 578 11.44 30.17 16.83
C PHE A 578 10.34 31.19 16.48
N GLU A 579 10.25 32.27 17.26
CA GLU A 579 9.49 33.47 16.83
C GLU A 579 10.29 34.22 15.76
N ASN A 580 9.64 34.58 14.65
CA ASN A 580 10.22 35.43 13.60
C ASN A 580 10.47 36.86 14.10
#